data_AF-A0A5E8GYL4-F1
#
_entry.id   AF-A0A5E8GYL4-F1
#
_cell.length_a   1.000
_cell.length_b   1.000
_cell.length_c   1.000
_cell.angle_alpha   90.00
_cell.angle_beta   90.00
_cell.angle_gamma   90.00
#
_symmetry.space_group_name_H-M   'P 1'
#
loop_
_entity.id
_entity.type
_entity.pdbx_description
1 polymer ?
#
loop_
_entity_poly.entity_id
_entity_poly.type
_entity_poly.pdbx_seq_one_letter_code
_entity_poly.pdbx_strand_id
1 'polypeptide(L)'
;MTELAKLADLAKDSSTAGRKSLIATLTEMFLAAGDARGENAAFLFGDIALKLLGDLEEDSRAELAERVSKDHFAPHQLMLELAKDTLAVAEPVLTNSPVLKSEDLVEIASAASMDHLEAIAERVPIEEAVTSVLVDRGDPSVLSKVAANEGAVIADNSFMTIVDKVGRDEAVQAALIGRPDLPLEVGQVLLPLLTEELQKQVLALGKDNYLAQMLAQASKEKKKNQLESIERAKLQVKALVKDIKSGRQMVDEAVRKFAKAGQATELALLLAGLSDLPPAAVSQLLFSPNDKPLIILCKANNVRAEAYKDILMMRAQRLNIGGMELNEAIQRFGLMSVEGAKRSLEVLRQTSQAAAAKPAGTAGEPSSQSPKKAPFAAHR
;
A
#
# COMPACT_ATOMS: atom_id res chain seq x y z
N MET A 1 -37.46 -52.88 -9.52
CA MET A 1 -38.93 -52.66 -9.47
C MET A 1 -39.40 -52.07 -8.13
N THR A 2 -38.66 -52.21 -7.02
CA THR A 2 -39.04 -51.69 -5.69
C THR A 2 -38.86 -50.16 -5.55
N GLU A 3 -37.83 -49.57 -6.16
CA GLU A 3 -37.55 -48.12 -6.11
C GLU A 3 -38.61 -47.25 -6.81
N LEU A 4 -39.08 -47.65 -7.99
CA LEU A 4 -40.12 -46.91 -8.72
C LEU A 4 -41.49 -46.95 -8.02
N ALA A 5 -41.82 -48.08 -7.37
CA ALA A 5 -43.03 -48.18 -6.56
C ALA A 5 -42.97 -47.26 -5.33
N LYS A 6 -41.79 -47.18 -4.69
CA LYS A 6 -41.52 -46.27 -3.57
C LYS A 6 -41.68 -44.80 -3.98
N LEU A 7 -41.19 -44.40 -5.16
CA LEU A 7 -41.41 -43.04 -5.70
C LEU A 7 -42.89 -42.73 -5.93
N ALA A 8 -43.66 -43.67 -6.48
CA ALA A 8 -45.08 -43.49 -6.74
C ALA A 8 -45.90 -43.32 -5.45
N ASP A 9 -45.49 -43.96 -4.35
CA ASP A 9 -46.12 -43.79 -3.05
C ASP A 9 -45.72 -42.49 -2.37
N LEU A 10 -44.44 -42.08 -2.44
CA LEU A 10 -43.97 -40.78 -1.96
C LEU A 10 -44.60 -39.61 -2.74
N ALA A 11 -44.89 -39.79 -4.04
CA ALA A 11 -45.53 -38.77 -4.87
C ALA A 11 -46.98 -38.46 -4.44
N LYS A 12 -47.67 -39.41 -3.77
CA LYS A 12 -49.03 -39.22 -3.24
C LYS A 12 -49.04 -38.42 -1.94
N ASP A 13 -47.93 -38.35 -1.23
CA ASP A 13 -47.80 -37.56 -0.01
C ASP A 13 -47.49 -36.11 -0.37
N SER A 14 -48.48 -35.23 -0.17
CA SER A 14 -48.37 -33.79 -0.43
C SER A 14 -47.87 -33.01 0.80
N SER A 15 -47.49 -33.68 1.89
CA SER A 15 -46.86 -33.02 3.04
C SER A 15 -45.45 -32.56 2.70
N THR A 16 -44.95 -31.53 3.40
CA THR A 16 -43.57 -31.04 3.25
C THR A 16 -42.54 -32.16 3.48
N ALA A 17 -42.78 -33.03 4.47
CA ALA A 17 -41.95 -34.20 4.75
C ALA A 17 -41.98 -35.24 3.60
N GLY A 18 -43.16 -35.47 3.01
CA GLY A 18 -43.34 -36.32 1.83
C GLY A 18 -42.59 -35.78 0.61
N ARG A 19 -42.71 -34.47 0.34
CA ARG A 19 -41.98 -33.79 -0.75
C ARG A 19 -40.47 -33.84 -0.56
N LYS A 20 -39.98 -33.58 0.67
CA LYS A 20 -38.57 -33.70 1.01
C LYS A 20 -38.04 -35.11 0.75
N SER A 21 -38.76 -36.13 1.21
CA SER A 21 -38.38 -37.53 1.01
C SER A 21 -38.39 -37.92 -0.46
N LEU A 22 -39.36 -37.41 -1.23
CA LEU A 22 -39.46 -37.64 -2.66
C LEU A 22 -38.27 -37.04 -3.42
N ILE A 23 -37.96 -35.76 -3.20
CA ILE A 23 -36.84 -35.11 -3.89
C ILE A 23 -35.49 -35.72 -3.48
N ALA A 24 -35.32 -36.09 -2.20
CA ALA A 24 -34.09 -36.72 -1.72
C ALA A 24 -33.86 -38.09 -2.38
N THR A 25 -34.90 -38.93 -2.44
CA THR A 25 -34.84 -40.25 -3.09
C THR A 25 -34.61 -40.10 -4.60
N LEU A 26 -35.32 -39.17 -5.23
CA LEU A 26 -35.19 -38.91 -6.66
C LEU A 26 -33.77 -38.41 -7.01
N THR A 27 -33.21 -37.52 -6.19
CA THR A 27 -31.84 -37.01 -6.34
C THR A 27 -30.82 -38.12 -6.12
N GLU A 28 -31.02 -39.00 -5.15
CA GLU A 28 -30.15 -40.16 -4.94
C GLU A 28 -30.16 -41.09 -6.15
N MET A 29 -31.34 -41.43 -6.67
CA MET A 29 -31.46 -42.24 -7.88
C MET A 29 -30.83 -41.56 -9.09
N PHE A 30 -31.05 -40.25 -9.24
CA PHE A 30 -30.42 -39.45 -10.29
C PHE A 30 -28.90 -39.50 -10.16
N LEU A 31 -28.31 -39.30 -8.98
CA LEU A 31 -26.86 -39.31 -8.82
C LEU A 31 -26.25 -40.71 -8.95
N ALA A 32 -26.92 -41.74 -8.43
CA ALA A 32 -26.44 -43.13 -8.47
C ALA A 32 -26.35 -43.71 -9.89
N ALA A 33 -27.16 -43.21 -10.83
CA ALA A 33 -27.12 -43.66 -12.21
C ALA A 33 -25.88 -43.17 -13.00
N GLY A 34 -25.16 -42.15 -12.50
CA GLY A 34 -23.88 -41.69 -13.06
C GLY A 34 -23.89 -41.45 -14.57
N ASP A 35 -22.80 -41.75 -15.28
CA ASP A 35 -22.73 -41.46 -16.72
C ASP A 35 -23.63 -42.37 -17.59
N ALA A 36 -24.22 -43.42 -17.01
CA ALA A 36 -25.19 -44.28 -17.70
C ALA A 36 -26.58 -43.62 -17.84
N ARG A 37 -26.76 -42.43 -17.26
CA ARG A 37 -27.97 -41.60 -17.38
C ARG A 37 -28.10 -41.08 -18.82
N GLY A 38 -29.19 -41.44 -19.48
CA GLY A 38 -29.57 -40.79 -20.74
C GLY A 38 -30.12 -39.37 -20.50
N GLU A 39 -30.09 -38.53 -21.54
CA GLU A 39 -30.66 -37.17 -21.52
C GLU A 39 -32.13 -37.15 -21.03
N ASN A 40 -32.91 -38.17 -21.39
CA ASN A 40 -34.29 -38.33 -20.94
C ASN A 40 -34.42 -38.44 -19.41
N ALA A 41 -33.46 -39.08 -18.74
CA ALA A 41 -33.49 -39.22 -17.28
C ALA A 41 -33.17 -37.90 -16.59
N ALA A 42 -32.22 -37.12 -17.11
CA ALA A 42 -31.93 -35.78 -16.64
C ALA A 42 -33.13 -34.84 -16.85
N PHE A 43 -33.76 -34.89 -18.03
CA PHE A 43 -34.95 -34.09 -18.32
C PHE A 43 -36.11 -34.40 -17.35
N LEU A 44 -36.41 -35.68 -17.13
CA LEU A 44 -37.48 -36.10 -16.20
C LEU A 44 -37.16 -35.71 -14.75
N PHE A 45 -35.90 -35.88 -14.33
CA PHE A 45 -35.44 -35.43 -13.02
C PHE A 45 -35.67 -33.93 -12.86
N GLY A 46 -35.24 -33.12 -13.84
CA GLY A 46 -35.39 -31.67 -13.83
C GLY A 46 -36.85 -31.22 -13.76
N ASP A 47 -37.72 -31.78 -14.59
CA ASP A 47 -39.14 -31.41 -14.61
C ASP A 47 -39.83 -31.73 -13.27
N ILE A 48 -39.51 -32.87 -12.67
CA ILE A 48 -40.06 -33.23 -11.35
C ILE A 48 -39.46 -32.33 -10.26
N ALA A 49 -38.14 -32.14 -10.25
CA ALA A 49 -37.46 -31.32 -9.25
C ALA A 49 -37.96 -29.87 -9.26
N LEU A 50 -38.09 -29.26 -10.43
CA LEU A 50 -38.62 -27.90 -10.60
C LEU A 50 -40.04 -27.74 -10.05
N LYS A 51 -40.92 -28.72 -10.30
CA LYS A 51 -42.28 -28.72 -9.75
C LYS A 51 -42.31 -28.82 -8.23
N LEU A 52 -41.32 -29.48 -7.65
CA LEU A 52 -41.23 -29.67 -6.20
C LEU A 52 -40.56 -28.50 -5.48
N LEU A 53 -39.72 -27.70 -6.15
CA LEU A 53 -38.95 -26.61 -5.51
C LEU A 53 -39.83 -25.69 -4.65
N GLY A 54 -40.98 -25.27 -5.17
CA GLY A 54 -41.89 -24.36 -4.45
C GLY A 54 -42.52 -24.96 -3.19
N ASP A 55 -42.57 -26.29 -3.08
CA ASP A 55 -43.11 -27.00 -1.92
C ASP A 55 -42.03 -27.33 -0.86
N LEU A 56 -40.75 -27.08 -1.17
CA LEU A 56 -39.63 -27.42 -0.30
C LEU A 56 -39.24 -26.25 0.61
N GLU A 57 -38.92 -26.57 1.86
CA GLU A 57 -38.27 -25.64 2.79
C GLU A 57 -36.84 -25.32 2.32
N GLU A 58 -36.31 -24.16 2.70
CA GLU A 58 -35.00 -23.65 2.29
C GLU A 58 -33.89 -24.68 2.51
N ASP A 59 -33.82 -25.29 3.71
CA ASP A 59 -32.83 -26.32 4.04
C ASP A 59 -32.86 -27.51 3.06
N SER A 60 -34.05 -27.87 2.57
CA SER A 60 -34.21 -28.98 1.61
C SER A 60 -33.81 -28.57 0.20
N ARG A 61 -34.02 -27.31 -0.18
CA ARG A 61 -33.52 -26.75 -1.45
C ARG A 61 -31.99 -26.61 -1.43
N ALA A 62 -31.42 -26.20 -0.30
CA ALA A 62 -29.98 -26.11 -0.11
C ALA A 62 -29.33 -27.49 -0.17
N GLU A 63 -29.91 -28.50 0.49
CA GLU A 63 -29.44 -29.89 0.40
C GLU A 63 -29.49 -30.42 -1.05
N LEU A 64 -30.57 -30.13 -1.78
CA LEU A 64 -30.68 -30.47 -3.20
C LEU A 64 -29.56 -29.79 -4.00
N ALA A 65 -29.40 -28.47 -3.84
CA ALA A 65 -28.44 -27.65 -4.54
C ALA A 65 -27.00 -28.14 -4.32
N GLU A 66 -26.62 -28.41 -3.07
CA GLU A 66 -25.30 -28.96 -2.72
C GLU A 66 -25.04 -30.27 -3.47
N ARG A 67 -26.01 -31.19 -3.46
CA ARG A 67 -25.88 -32.52 -4.07
C ARG A 67 -25.76 -32.49 -5.59
N VAL A 68 -26.44 -31.56 -6.27
CA VAL A 68 -26.42 -31.47 -7.75
C VAL A 68 -25.40 -30.47 -8.28
N SER A 69 -24.84 -29.61 -7.43
CA SER A 69 -23.99 -28.48 -7.82
C SER A 69 -22.76 -28.85 -8.64
N LYS A 70 -22.24 -30.08 -8.55
CA LYS A 70 -21.01 -30.51 -9.26
C LYS A 70 -21.29 -31.47 -10.42
N ASP A 71 -22.56 -31.80 -10.65
CA ASP A 71 -22.95 -32.80 -11.64
C ASP A 71 -23.03 -32.20 -13.06
N HIS A 72 -22.38 -32.82 -14.03
CA HIS A 72 -22.31 -32.36 -15.42
C HIS A 72 -23.61 -32.60 -16.20
N PHE A 73 -24.48 -33.48 -15.69
CA PHE A 73 -25.78 -33.81 -16.28
C PHE A 73 -26.93 -33.14 -15.51
N ALA A 74 -26.63 -32.27 -14.53
CA ALA A 74 -27.63 -31.51 -13.81
C ALA A 74 -28.51 -30.73 -14.80
N PRO A 75 -29.86 -30.76 -14.67
CA PRO A 75 -30.73 -30.06 -15.59
C PRO A 75 -30.51 -28.55 -15.53
N HIS A 76 -30.16 -27.93 -16.67
CA HIS A 76 -29.79 -26.52 -16.74
C HIS A 76 -30.84 -25.58 -16.13
N GLN A 77 -32.12 -25.77 -16.44
CA GLN A 77 -33.20 -24.96 -15.87
C GLN A 77 -33.32 -25.10 -14.34
N LEU A 78 -33.08 -26.30 -13.79
CA LEU A 78 -33.05 -26.50 -12.34
C LEU A 78 -31.91 -25.72 -11.70
N MET A 79 -30.72 -25.76 -12.31
CA MET A 79 -29.56 -25.01 -11.84
C MET A 79 -29.80 -23.50 -11.88
N LEU A 80 -30.48 -22.99 -12.90
CA LEU A 80 -30.85 -21.58 -12.99
C LEU A 80 -31.79 -21.12 -11.87
N GLU A 81 -32.82 -21.90 -11.55
CA GLU A 81 -33.75 -21.55 -10.46
C GLU A 81 -33.04 -21.58 -9.11
N LEU A 82 -32.22 -22.61 -8.85
CA LEU A 82 -31.44 -22.71 -7.61
C LEU A 82 -30.43 -21.55 -7.48
N ALA A 83 -29.81 -21.12 -8.58
CA ALA A 83 -28.86 -20.02 -8.61
C ALA A 83 -29.47 -18.64 -8.33
N LYS A 84 -30.80 -18.50 -8.48
CA LYS A 84 -31.56 -17.26 -8.27
C LYS A 84 -32.27 -17.22 -6.91
N ASP A 85 -32.14 -18.28 -6.11
CA ASP A 85 -32.81 -18.45 -4.81
C ASP A 85 -32.07 -17.69 -3.69
N THR A 86 -32.30 -18.01 -2.42
CA THR A 86 -31.51 -17.47 -1.30
C THR A 86 -30.05 -17.90 -1.40
N LEU A 87 -29.14 -17.15 -0.78
CA LEU A 87 -27.71 -17.43 -0.82
C LEU A 87 -27.38 -18.87 -0.40
N ALA A 88 -28.03 -19.38 0.65
CA ALA A 88 -27.79 -20.74 1.16
C ALA A 88 -28.04 -21.84 0.10
N VAL A 89 -28.96 -21.58 -0.83
CA VAL A 89 -29.28 -22.48 -1.95
C VAL A 89 -28.40 -22.17 -3.17
N ALA A 90 -28.20 -20.89 -3.47
CA ALA A 90 -27.51 -20.43 -4.67
C ALA A 90 -25.99 -20.62 -4.61
N GLU A 91 -25.36 -20.42 -3.45
CA GLU A 91 -23.91 -20.49 -3.26
C GLU A 91 -23.26 -21.75 -3.85
N PRO A 92 -23.67 -23.00 -3.49
CA PRO A 92 -23.05 -24.19 -4.05
C PRO A 92 -23.19 -24.25 -5.58
N VAL A 93 -24.30 -23.74 -6.13
CA VAL A 93 -24.57 -23.75 -7.56
C VAL A 93 -23.73 -22.72 -8.31
N LEU A 94 -23.69 -21.48 -7.82
CA LEU A 94 -22.92 -20.38 -8.42
C LEU A 94 -21.42 -20.70 -8.43
N THR A 95 -20.90 -21.24 -7.32
CA THR A 95 -19.47 -21.55 -7.18
C THR A 95 -19.05 -22.78 -7.98
N ASN A 96 -19.88 -23.83 -8.06
CA ASN A 96 -19.42 -25.14 -8.55
C ASN A 96 -20.07 -25.63 -9.87
N SER A 97 -21.21 -25.08 -10.30
CA SER A 97 -21.98 -25.69 -11.41
C SER A 97 -21.22 -25.71 -12.73
N PRO A 98 -20.95 -26.88 -13.34
CA PRO A 98 -20.34 -26.94 -14.67
C PRO A 98 -21.35 -26.67 -15.81
N VAL A 99 -22.64 -26.59 -15.49
CA VAL A 99 -23.74 -26.50 -16.47
C VAL A 99 -24.16 -25.04 -16.74
N LEU A 100 -23.99 -24.15 -15.74
CA LEU A 100 -24.23 -22.72 -15.93
C LEU A 100 -23.20 -22.10 -16.87
N LYS A 101 -23.70 -21.35 -17.86
CA LYS A 101 -22.89 -20.66 -18.85
C LYS A 101 -22.61 -19.22 -18.42
N SER A 102 -21.66 -18.58 -19.09
CA SER A 102 -21.30 -17.19 -18.83
C SER A 102 -22.48 -16.23 -19.01
N GLU A 103 -23.37 -16.47 -19.98
CA GLU A 103 -24.56 -15.64 -20.18
C GLU A 103 -25.53 -15.73 -18.99
N ASP A 104 -25.69 -16.93 -18.42
CA ASP A 104 -26.52 -17.16 -17.23
C ASP A 104 -25.94 -16.41 -16.02
N LEU A 105 -24.62 -16.52 -15.81
CA LEU A 105 -23.92 -15.85 -14.71
C LEU A 105 -23.97 -14.32 -14.86
N VAL A 106 -23.88 -13.79 -16.08
CA VAL A 106 -24.06 -12.35 -16.36
C VAL A 106 -25.48 -11.90 -16.00
N GLU A 107 -26.50 -12.65 -16.39
CA GLU A 107 -27.90 -12.32 -16.07
C GLU A 107 -28.11 -12.31 -14.54
N ILE A 108 -27.62 -13.33 -13.84
CA ILE A 108 -27.74 -13.44 -12.38
C ILE A 108 -26.95 -12.31 -11.69
N ALA A 109 -25.69 -12.09 -12.05
CA ALA A 109 -24.85 -11.04 -11.48
C ALA A 109 -25.41 -9.63 -11.71
N SER A 110 -26.21 -9.44 -12.77
CA SER A 110 -26.84 -8.14 -13.05
C SER A 110 -27.96 -7.78 -12.06
N ALA A 111 -28.61 -8.76 -11.43
CA ALA A 111 -29.80 -8.55 -10.59
C ALA A 111 -29.68 -9.05 -9.14
N ALA A 112 -28.82 -10.04 -8.87
CA ALA A 112 -28.75 -10.74 -7.57
C ALA A 112 -28.13 -9.91 -6.43
N SER A 113 -28.11 -10.38 -5.18
CA SER A 113 -27.50 -9.65 -4.05
C SER A 113 -25.96 -9.64 -4.11
N MET A 114 -25.29 -8.79 -3.30
CA MET A 114 -23.82 -8.78 -3.22
C MET A 114 -23.25 -10.14 -2.81
N ASP A 115 -23.94 -10.86 -1.92
CA ASP A 115 -23.50 -12.20 -1.52
C ASP A 115 -23.49 -13.20 -2.70
N HIS A 116 -24.42 -13.06 -3.64
CA HIS A 116 -24.42 -13.87 -4.86
C HIS A 116 -23.24 -13.49 -5.76
N LEU A 117 -22.94 -12.20 -5.88
CA LEU A 117 -21.79 -11.73 -6.65
C LEU A 117 -20.48 -12.25 -6.05
N GLU A 118 -20.38 -12.30 -4.72
CA GLU A 118 -19.24 -12.91 -4.04
C GLU A 118 -19.10 -14.40 -4.38
N ALA A 119 -20.20 -15.18 -4.34
CA ALA A 119 -20.17 -16.59 -4.72
C ALA A 119 -19.73 -16.79 -6.18
N ILE A 120 -20.21 -15.94 -7.10
CA ILE A 120 -19.77 -15.95 -8.50
C ILE A 120 -18.29 -15.59 -8.60
N ALA A 121 -17.79 -14.63 -7.81
CA ALA A 121 -16.39 -14.19 -7.83
C ALA A 121 -15.40 -15.27 -7.34
N GLU A 122 -15.85 -16.27 -6.58
CA GLU A 122 -15.03 -17.40 -6.12
C GLU A 122 -14.92 -18.54 -7.13
N ARG A 123 -15.75 -18.52 -8.17
CA ARG A 123 -15.78 -19.55 -9.20
C ARG A 123 -14.46 -19.60 -9.97
N VAL A 124 -14.03 -20.80 -10.40
CA VAL A 124 -12.84 -20.96 -11.25
C VAL A 124 -13.16 -21.92 -12.39
N PRO A 125 -13.09 -21.51 -13.68
CA PRO A 125 -12.71 -20.18 -14.20
C PRO A 125 -13.88 -19.18 -14.26
N ILE A 126 -13.57 -17.88 -14.42
CA ILE A 126 -14.54 -16.80 -14.71
C ILE A 126 -14.16 -16.09 -16.00
N GLU A 127 -15.08 -16.01 -16.95
CA GLU A 127 -14.87 -15.31 -18.21
C GLU A 127 -15.01 -13.80 -18.08
N GLU A 128 -14.36 -13.07 -19.00
CA GLU A 128 -14.28 -11.61 -19.03
C GLU A 128 -15.64 -10.92 -18.88
N ALA A 129 -16.66 -11.41 -19.59
CA ALA A 129 -18.02 -10.84 -19.55
C ALA A 129 -18.64 -10.86 -18.15
N VAL A 130 -18.41 -11.94 -17.38
CA VAL A 130 -18.92 -12.06 -16.01
C VAL A 130 -18.12 -11.15 -15.09
N THR A 131 -16.79 -11.17 -15.22
CA THR A 131 -15.89 -10.32 -14.43
C THR A 131 -16.20 -8.84 -14.59
N SER A 132 -16.51 -8.36 -15.80
CA SER A 132 -16.88 -6.96 -16.02
C SER A 132 -18.12 -6.57 -15.21
N VAL A 133 -19.15 -7.41 -15.19
CA VAL A 133 -20.36 -7.15 -14.39
C VAL A 133 -20.06 -7.16 -12.90
N LEU A 134 -19.24 -8.11 -12.43
CA LEU A 134 -18.80 -8.16 -11.03
C LEU A 134 -18.03 -6.89 -10.63
N VAL A 135 -17.17 -6.37 -11.51
CA VAL A 135 -16.37 -5.17 -11.23
C VAL A 135 -17.22 -3.90 -11.25
N ASP A 136 -18.17 -3.81 -12.16
CA ASP A 136 -19.04 -2.64 -12.30
C ASP A 136 -19.97 -2.52 -11.10
N ARG A 137 -20.63 -3.62 -10.70
CA ARG A 137 -21.63 -3.63 -9.63
C ARG A 137 -21.06 -3.91 -8.24
N GLY A 138 -19.98 -4.68 -8.16
CA GLY A 138 -19.46 -5.24 -6.92
C GLY A 138 -18.98 -4.17 -5.94
N ASP A 139 -19.16 -4.49 -4.67
CA ASP A 139 -18.61 -3.74 -3.55
C ASP A 139 -17.14 -4.14 -3.29
N PRO A 140 -16.45 -3.51 -2.32
CA PRO A 140 -15.06 -3.83 -2.06
C PRO A 140 -14.76 -5.31 -1.77
N SER A 141 -15.70 -6.06 -1.20
CA SER A 141 -15.53 -7.48 -0.90
C SER A 141 -15.51 -8.30 -2.19
N VAL A 142 -16.48 -8.07 -3.07
CA VAL A 142 -16.54 -8.70 -4.41
C VAL A 142 -15.28 -8.37 -5.22
N LEU A 143 -14.87 -7.10 -5.25
CA LEU A 143 -13.69 -6.67 -6.02
C LEU A 143 -12.41 -7.32 -5.50
N SER A 144 -12.29 -7.51 -4.18
CA SER A 144 -11.16 -8.20 -3.57
C SER A 144 -11.11 -9.67 -3.99
N LYS A 145 -12.25 -10.37 -3.99
CA LYS A 145 -12.35 -11.75 -4.47
C LYS A 145 -11.99 -11.86 -5.96
N VAL A 146 -12.50 -10.96 -6.80
CA VAL A 146 -12.16 -10.93 -8.23
C VAL A 146 -10.66 -10.70 -8.44
N ALA A 147 -10.05 -9.75 -7.73
CA ALA A 147 -8.62 -9.47 -7.86
C ALA A 147 -7.75 -10.66 -7.43
N ALA A 148 -8.14 -11.37 -6.36
CA ALA A 148 -7.44 -12.54 -5.84
C ALA A 148 -7.67 -13.82 -6.65
N ASN A 149 -8.69 -13.85 -7.51
CA ASN A 149 -9.01 -15.03 -8.30
C ASN A 149 -8.13 -15.15 -9.55
N GLU A 150 -7.09 -15.98 -9.48
CA GLU A 150 -6.17 -16.24 -10.61
C GLU A 150 -6.87 -16.82 -11.86
N GLY A 151 -8.04 -17.45 -11.68
CA GLY A 151 -8.85 -17.99 -12.78
C GLY A 151 -9.83 -16.99 -13.40
N ALA A 152 -9.92 -15.76 -12.87
CA ALA A 152 -10.76 -14.72 -13.43
C ALA A 152 -10.04 -14.02 -14.59
N VAL A 153 -10.66 -13.99 -15.76
CA VAL A 153 -10.21 -13.17 -16.88
C VAL A 153 -10.73 -11.75 -16.65
N ILE A 154 -9.83 -10.77 -16.51
CA ILE A 154 -10.16 -9.37 -16.22
C ILE A 154 -9.79 -8.51 -17.43
N ALA A 155 -10.74 -7.71 -17.90
CA ALA A 155 -10.50 -6.73 -18.96
C ALA A 155 -9.64 -5.55 -18.46
N ASP A 156 -8.87 -4.93 -19.35
CA ASP A 156 -7.96 -3.81 -19.02
C ASP A 156 -8.69 -2.64 -18.31
N ASN A 157 -9.89 -2.30 -18.76
CA ASN A 157 -10.72 -1.26 -18.14
C ASN A 157 -11.21 -1.67 -16.74
N SER A 158 -11.52 -2.96 -16.53
CA SER A 158 -11.95 -3.50 -15.25
C SER A 158 -10.81 -3.47 -14.22
N PHE A 159 -9.57 -3.72 -14.62
CA PHE A 159 -8.41 -3.53 -13.74
C PHE A 159 -8.31 -2.09 -13.22
N MET A 160 -8.47 -1.10 -14.09
CA MET A 160 -8.48 0.30 -13.69
C MET A 160 -9.60 0.61 -12.68
N THR A 161 -10.81 0.11 -12.94
CA THR A 161 -11.95 0.27 -12.01
C THR A 161 -11.67 -0.37 -10.65
N ILE A 162 -11.03 -1.54 -10.60
CA ILE A 162 -10.62 -2.17 -9.33
C ILE A 162 -9.63 -1.27 -8.59
N VAL A 163 -8.58 -0.77 -9.26
CA VAL A 163 -7.58 0.11 -8.64
C VAL A 163 -8.22 1.42 -8.15
N ASP A 164 -9.15 1.99 -8.91
CA ASP A 164 -9.85 3.23 -8.53
C ASP A 164 -10.74 3.05 -7.31
N LYS A 165 -11.48 1.93 -7.23
CA LYS A 165 -12.42 1.66 -6.12
C LYS A 165 -11.72 1.14 -4.86
N VAL A 166 -10.76 0.23 -5.01
CA VAL A 166 -10.15 -0.54 -3.89
C VAL A 166 -8.62 -0.64 -3.94
N GLY A 167 -7.94 0.10 -4.81
CA GLY A 167 -6.48 0.03 -4.96
C GLY A 167 -5.66 0.53 -3.76
N ARG A 168 -6.30 0.94 -2.65
CA ARG A 168 -5.63 1.24 -1.37
C ARG A 168 -5.71 0.09 -0.36
N ASP A 169 -6.51 -0.93 -0.64
CA ASP A 169 -6.55 -2.14 0.19
C ASP A 169 -5.29 -2.96 -0.06
N GLU A 170 -4.54 -3.25 1.00
CA GLU A 170 -3.27 -3.97 0.93
C GLU A 170 -3.44 -5.40 0.38
N ALA A 171 -4.56 -6.06 0.69
CA ALA A 171 -4.85 -7.40 0.17
C ALA A 171 -5.08 -7.38 -1.35
N VAL A 172 -5.82 -6.37 -1.84
CA VAL A 172 -6.04 -6.18 -3.28
C VAL A 172 -4.75 -5.83 -3.99
N GLN A 173 -3.94 -4.94 -3.41
CA GLN A 173 -2.62 -4.59 -3.95
C GLN A 173 -1.73 -5.82 -4.10
N ALA A 174 -1.66 -6.66 -3.06
CA ALA A 174 -0.88 -7.89 -3.07
C ALA A 174 -1.36 -8.87 -4.15
N ALA A 175 -2.69 -9.05 -4.26
CA ALA A 175 -3.29 -9.88 -5.30
C ALA A 175 -2.94 -9.39 -6.70
N LEU A 176 -3.12 -8.10 -6.99
CA LEU A 176 -2.85 -7.52 -8.31
C LEU A 176 -1.36 -7.59 -8.70
N ILE A 177 -0.43 -7.40 -7.77
CA ILE A 177 1.01 -7.52 -8.04
C ILE A 177 1.40 -8.95 -8.46
N GLY A 178 0.72 -9.96 -7.90
CA GLY A 178 0.96 -11.37 -8.22
C GLY A 178 0.48 -11.78 -9.61
N ARG A 179 -0.38 -10.97 -10.24
CA ARG A 179 -1.02 -11.32 -11.50
C ARG A 179 -0.11 -11.12 -12.72
N PRO A 180 0.10 -12.15 -13.56
CA PRO A 180 0.93 -12.05 -14.75
C PRO A 180 0.25 -11.28 -15.90
N ASP A 181 -1.08 -11.20 -15.90
CA ASP A 181 -1.92 -10.52 -16.89
C ASP A 181 -2.17 -9.03 -16.57
N LEU A 182 -1.59 -8.51 -15.48
CA LEU A 182 -1.77 -7.11 -15.10
C LEU A 182 -1.24 -6.16 -16.20
N PRO A 183 -2.06 -5.23 -16.73
CA PRO A 183 -1.62 -4.29 -17.76
C PRO A 183 -0.60 -3.25 -17.25
N LEU A 184 0.27 -2.80 -18.15
CA LEU A 184 1.33 -1.82 -17.84
C LEU A 184 0.78 -0.51 -17.27
N GLU A 185 -0.31 0.00 -17.85
CA GLU A 185 -0.93 1.26 -17.45
C GLU A 185 -1.50 1.18 -16.03
N VAL A 186 -2.11 0.05 -15.68
CA VAL A 186 -2.62 -0.23 -14.34
C VAL A 186 -1.46 -0.28 -13.34
N GLY A 187 -0.35 -0.95 -13.71
CA GLY A 187 0.87 -0.96 -12.91
C GLY A 187 1.42 0.44 -12.61
N GLN A 188 1.35 1.38 -13.56
CA GLN A 188 1.79 2.79 -13.35
C GLN A 188 0.98 3.50 -12.26
N VAL A 189 -0.32 3.21 -12.19
CA VAL A 189 -1.23 3.80 -11.20
C VAL A 189 -1.14 3.09 -9.85
N LEU A 190 -0.93 1.78 -9.86
CA LEU A 190 -0.85 0.95 -8.66
C LEU A 190 0.45 1.19 -7.88
N LEU A 191 1.61 1.24 -8.55
CA LEU A 191 2.93 1.32 -7.89
C LEU A 191 3.07 2.46 -6.86
N PRO A 192 2.60 3.70 -7.13
CA PRO A 192 2.64 4.80 -6.16
C PRO A 192 1.75 4.60 -4.93
N LEU A 193 0.73 3.75 -5.03
CA LEU A 193 -0.21 3.45 -3.94
C LEU A 193 0.30 2.35 -3.00
N LEU A 194 1.31 1.60 -3.43
CA LEU A 194 1.84 0.46 -2.67
C LEU A 194 2.55 0.88 -1.39
N THR A 195 2.36 0.08 -0.35
CA THR A 195 3.14 0.16 0.89
C THR A 195 4.62 -0.11 0.63
N GLU A 196 5.50 0.34 1.54
CA GLU A 196 6.94 0.06 1.41
C GLU A 196 7.25 -1.45 1.38
N GLU A 197 6.44 -2.27 2.05
CA GLU A 197 6.63 -3.71 2.08
C GLU A 197 6.26 -4.37 0.74
N LEU A 198 5.12 -3.98 0.16
CA LEU A 198 4.73 -4.45 -1.18
C LEU A 198 5.69 -3.97 -2.27
N GLN A 199 6.23 -2.75 -2.15
CA GLN A 199 7.29 -2.28 -3.04
C GLN A 199 8.54 -3.17 -2.99
N LYS A 200 8.94 -3.66 -1.80
CA LYS A 200 10.05 -4.63 -1.69
C LYS A 200 9.70 -5.95 -2.34
N GLN A 201 8.46 -6.43 -2.17
CA GLN A 201 8.00 -7.67 -2.82
C GLN A 201 8.05 -7.54 -4.35
N VAL A 202 7.58 -6.42 -4.90
CA VAL A 202 7.69 -6.12 -6.35
C VAL A 202 9.15 -6.19 -6.82
N LEU A 203 10.09 -5.58 -6.08
CA LEU A 203 11.51 -5.65 -6.41
C LEU A 203 12.10 -7.07 -6.31
N ALA A 204 11.53 -7.92 -5.44
CA ALA A 204 11.94 -9.30 -5.25
C ALA A 204 11.44 -10.24 -6.36
N LEU A 205 10.43 -9.84 -7.16
CA LEU A 205 9.97 -10.59 -8.35
C LEU A 205 11.06 -10.75 -9.42
N GLY A 206 12.14 -9.98 -9.33
CA GLY A 206 13.30 -10.08 -10.21
C GLY A 206 13.30 -9.02 -11.31
N LYS A 207 14.45 -8.93 -12.01
CA LYS A 207 14.70 -7.84 -12.98
C LYS A 207 13.92 -7.98 -14.27
N ASP A 208 13.41 -9.16 -14.58
CA ASP A 208 12.65 -9.41 -15.80
C ASP A 208 11.17 -9.04 -15.65
N ASN A 209 10.70 -8.85 -14.41
CA ASN A 209 9.35 -8.38 -14.14
C ASN A 209 9.23 -6.87 -14.45
N TYR A 210 8.23 -6.50 -15.25
CA TYR A 210 8.07 -5.11 -15.69
C TYR A 210 7.74 -4.14 -14.53
N LEU A 211 6.98 -4.57 -13.52
CA LEU A 211 6.68 -3.76 -12.34
C LEU A 211 7.95 -3.45 -11.55
N ALA A 212 8.83 -4.43 -11.41
CA ALA A 212 10.13 -4.26 -10.76
C ALA A 212 11.02 -3.26 -11.51
N GLN A 213 11.06 -3.33 -12.85
CA GLN A 213 11.79 -2.39 -13.68
C GLN A 213 11.25 -0.96 -13.54
N MET A 214 9.93 -0.80 -13.57
CA MET A 214 9.27 0.50 -13.43
C MET A 214 9.54 1.13 -12.05
N LEU A 215 9.39 0.36 -10.98
CA LEU A 215 9.64 0.83 -9.62
C LEU A 215 11.12 1.23 -9.43
N ALA A 216 12.04 0.46 -10.01
CA ALA A 216 13.46 0.78 -10.01
C ALA A 216 13.77 2.06 -10.80
N GLN A 217 13.15 2.26 -11.97
CA GLN A 217 13.29 3.46 -12.78
C GLN A 217 12.74 4.70 -12.06
N ALA A 218 11.52 4.62 -11.51
CA ALA A 218 10.92 5.70 -10.75
C ALA A 218 11.78 6.10 -9.54
N SER A 219 12.35 5.11 -8.84
CA SER A 219 13.29 5.34 -7.74
C SER A 219 14.58 6.04 -8.20
N LYS A 220 15.11 5.65 -9.37
CA LYS A 220 16.32 6.25 -9.96
C LYS A 220 16.06 7.68 -10.42
N GLU A 221 14.93 7.93 -11.07
CA GLU A 221 14.51 9.26 -11.50
C GLU A 221 14.27 10.19 -10.33
N LYS A 222 13.60 9.71 -9.27
CA LYS A 222 13.42 10.46 -8.03
C LYS A 222 14.76 10.85 -7.40
N LYS A 223 15.72 9.92 -7.33
CA LYS A 223 17.10 10.21 -6.86
C LYS A 223 17.82 11.21 -7.76
N LYS A 224 17.73 11.06 -9.09
CA LYS A 224 18.33 11.99 -10.06
C LYS A 224 17.75 13.39 -9.91
N ASN A 225 16.43 13.53 -9.89
CA ASN A 225 15.74 14.80 -9.73
C ASN A 225 16.11 15.45 -8.39
N GLN A 226 16.25 14.66 -7.32
CA GLN A 226 16.70 15.15 -6.03
C GLN A 226 18.15 15.67 -6.09
N LEU A 227 19.07 14.92 -6.71
CA LEU A 227 20.46 15.34 -6.91
C LEU A 227 20.54 16.64 -7.73
N GLU A 228 19.83 16.72 -8.85
CA GLU A 228 19.78 17.92 -9.69
C GLU A 228 19.15 19.12 -8.98
N SER A 229 18.18 18.89 -8.09
CA SER A 229 17.59 19.96 -7.28
C SER A 229 18.61 20.52 -6.28
N ILE A 230 19.39 19.65 -5.63
CA ILE A 230 20.46 20.04 -4.71
C ILE A 230 21.58 20.77 -5.45
N GLU A 231 21.97 20.32 -6.64
CA GLU A 231 22.99 21.00 -7.45
C GLU A 231 22.55 22.39 -7.90
N ARG A 232 21.30 22.52 -8.36
CA ARG A 232 20.72 23.83 -8.70
C ARG A 232 20.70 24.78 -7.49
N ALA A 233 20.28 24.29 -6.33
CA ALA A 233 20.30 25.07 -5.09
C ALA A 233 21.72 25.53 -4.71
N LYS A 234 22.72 24.64 -4.82
CA LYS A 234 24.13 24.98 -4.60
C LYS A 234 24.64 26.07 -5.54
N LEU A 235 24.30 26.00 -6.84
CA LEU A 235 24.70 27.01 -7.82
C LEU A 235 24.06 28.37 -7.54
N GLN A 236 22.76 28.39 -7.22
CA GLN A 236 22.03 29.62 -6.84
C GLN A 236 22.65 30.28 -5.61
N VAL A 237 22.93 29.49 -4.56
CA VAL A 237 23.56 30.01 -3.34
C VAL A 237 24.97 30.51 -3.62
N LYS A 238 25.76 29.82 -4.46
CA LYS A 238 27.12 30.25 -4.84
C LYS A 238 27.11 31.60 -5.57
N ALA A 239 26.14 31.83 -6.46
CA ALA A 239 25.96 33.12 -7.12
C ALA A 239 25.61 34.21 -6.10
N LEU A 240 24.69 33.92 -5.18
CA LEU A 240 24.28 34.84 -4.12
C LEU A 240 25.44 35.25 -3.19
N VAL A 241 26.29 34.29 -2.81
CA VAL A 241 27.51 34.55 -2.03
C VAL A 241 28.44 35.51 -2.78
N LYS A 242 28.56 35.37 -4.11
CA LYS A 242 29.39 36.27 -4.94
C LYS A 242 28.81 37.68 -5.01
N ASP A 243 27.49 37.80 -5.16
CA ASP A 243 26.81 39.11 -5.21
C ASP A 243 26.89 39.83 -3.86
N ILE A 244 26.78 39.09 -2.75
CA ILE A 244 26.98 39.61 -1.40
C ILE A 244 28.44 40.05 -1.18
N LYS A 245 29.42 39.19 -1.53
CA LYS A 245 30.86 39.52 -1.40
C LYS A 245 31.26 40.72 -2.27
N SER A 246 30.55 41.00 -3.37
CA SER A 246 30.76 42.17 -4.23
C SER A 246 29.90 43.40 -3.88
N GLY A 247 29.09 43.33 -2.80
CA GLY A 247 28.29 44.44 -2.31
C GLY A 247 27.02 44.75 -3.10
N ARG A 248 26.63 43.90 -4.06
CA ARG A 248 25.41 44.08 -4.88
C ARG A 248 24.12 43.72 -4.14
N GLN A 249 24.22 42.89 -3.11
CA GLN A 249 23.08 42.42 -2.33
C GLN A 249 23.43 42.38 -0.84
N MET A 250 22.43 42.67 0.01
CA MET A 250 22.60 42.60 1.45
C MET A 250 22.47 41.15 1.95
N VAL A 251 23.34 40.75 2.87
CA VAL A 251 23.29 39.43 3.56
C VAL A 251 21.92 39.19 4.17
N ASP A 252 21.32 40.21 4.78
CA ASP A 252 20.05 40.12 5.48
C ASP A 252 18.90 39.71 4.55
N GLU A 253 18.84 40.24 3.33
CA GLU A 253 17.78 39.89 2.37
C GLU A 253 17.86 38.41 2.00
N ALA A 254 19.06 37.92 1.73
CA ALA A 254 19.32 36.53 1.39
C ALA A 254 18.98 35.59 2.56
N VAL A 255 19.43 35.93 3.77
CA VAL A 255 19.16 35.16 4.99
C VAL A 255 17.67 35.09 5.27
N ARG A 256 16.96 36.22 5.22
CA ARG A 256 15.52 36.28 5.48
C ARG A 256 14.73 35.49 4.44
N LYS A 257 15.13 35.57 3.17
CA LYS A 257 14.52 34.79 2.08
C LYS A 257 14.55 33.29 2.40
N PHE A 258 15.72 32.74 2.73
CA PHE A 258 15.84 31.30 3.01
C PHE A 258 15.22 30.90 4.35
N ALA A 259 15.41 31.71 5.40
CA ALA A 259 14.88 31.41 6.73
C ALA A 259 13.35 31.38 6.75
N LYS A 260 12.69 32.38 6.14
CA LYS A 260 11.21 32.42 6.06
C LYS A 260 10.63 31.31 5.18
N ALA A 261 11.36 30.89 4.14
CA ALA A 261 10.97 29.77 3.28
C ALA A 261 11.25 28.39 3.90
N GLY A 262 11.85 28.32 5.11
CA GLY A 262 12.22 27.05 5.76
C GLY A 262 13.36 26.30 5.06
N GLN A 263 14.07 26.96 4.14
CA GLN A 263 15.14 26.41 3.29
C GLN A 263 16.47 26.37 4.06
N ALA A 264 16.53 25.48 5.05
CA ALA A 264 17.67 25.40 5.97
C ALA A 264 18.98 24.97 5.30
N THR A 265 18.91 24.12 4.27
CA THR A 265 20.09 23.63 3.54
C THR A 265 20.75 24.78 2.77
N GLU A 266 19.95 25.59 2.09
CA GLU A 266 20.35 26.77 1.33
C GLU A 266 20.89 27.86 2.26
N LEU A 267 20.26 28.08 3.42
CA LEU A 267 20.75 28.99 4.45
C LEU A 267 22.12 28.55 5.00
N ALA A 268 22.30 27.26 5.28
CA ALA A 268 23.58 26.72 5.75
C ALA A 268 24.67 26.85 4.68
N LEU A 269 24.36 26.59 3.41
CA LEU A 269 25.28 26.80 2.29
C LEU A 269 25.66 28.28 2.12
N LEU A 270 24.71 29.19 2.30
CA LEU A 270 24.93 30.63 2.22
C LEU A 270 25.91 31.08 3.31
N LEU A 271 25.62 30.75 4.57
CA LEU A 271 26.47 31.11 5.71
C LEU A 271 27.84 30.45 5.63
N ALA A 272 27.93 29.20 5.16
CA ALA A 272 29.18 28.52 4.90
C ALA A 272 30.03 29.24 3.85
N GLY A 273 29.43 29.67 2.73
CA GLY A 273 30.13 30.41 1.67
C GLY A 273 30.57 31.82 2.07
N LEU A 274 29.85 32.48 2.96
CA LEU A 274 30.24 33.78 3.52
C LEU A 274 31.33 33.64 4.59
N SER A 275 31.29 32.56 5.37
CA SER A 275 32.20 32.31 6.50
C SER A 275 33.42 31.46 6.13
N ASP A 276 33.53 30.98 4.90
CA ASP A 276 34.56 30.03 4.44
C ASP A 276 34.69 28.81 5.39
N LEU A 277 33.55 28.33 5.89
CA LEU A 277 33.45 27.14 6.74
C LEU A 277 32.86 25.97 5.93
N PRO A 278 33.17 24.71 6.30
CA PRO A 278 32.54 23.55 5.67
C PRO A 278 31.01 23.57 5.84
N PRO A 279 30.21 23.33 4.78
CA PRO A 279 28.75 23.32 4.88
C PRO A 279 28.20 22.37 5.94
N ALA A 280 28.83 21.20 6.13
CA ALA A 280 28.44 20.23 7.15
C ALA A 280 28.55 20.81 8.57
N ALA A 281 29.62 21.58 8.85
CA ALA A 281 29.80 22.23 10.15
C ALA A 281 28.72 23.29 10.37
N VAL A 282 28.42 24.12 9.37
CA VAL A 282 27.39 25.16 9.49
C VAL A 282 25.99 24.56 9.66
N SER A 283 25.65 23.49 8.94
CA SER A 283 24.37 22.78 9.12
C SER A 283 24.20 22.23 10.54
N GLN A 284 25.28 21.69 11.13
CA GLN A 284 25.27 21.25 12.53
C GLN A 284 25.09 22.42 13.50
N LEU A 285 25.77 23.55 13.28
CA LEU A 285 25.63 24.74 14.12
C LEU A 285 24.23 25.34 14.06
N LEU A 286 23.60 25.29 12.88
CA LEU A 286 22.24 25.81 12.66
C LEU A 286 21.20 25.06 13.49
N PHE A 287 21.39 23.76 13.73
CA PHE A 287 20.47 22.92 14.53
C PHE A 287 21.08 22.40 15.84
N SER A 288 22.16 23.03 16.31
CA SER A 288 22.71 22.71 17.63
C SER A 288 21.82 23.27 18.74
N PRO A 289 21.68 22.60 19.90
CA PRO A 289 21.04 23.18 21.08
C PRO A 289 21.76 24.44 21.58
N ASN A 290 23.08 24.52 21.38
CA ASN A 290 23.88 25.67 21.76
C ASN A 290 23.82 26.75 20.65
N ASP A 291 23.24 27.89 20.96
CA ASP A 291 23.08 29.01 20.03
C ASP A 291 24.29 29.94 19.94
N LYS A 292 25.23 29.90 20.91
CA LYS A 292 26.41 30.79 20.94
C LYS A 292 27.26 30.71 19.66
N PRO A 293 27.59 29.51 19.12
CA PRO A 293 28.35 29.42 17.87
C PRO A 293 27.59 29.99 16.67
N LEU A 294 26.26 29.86 16.64
CA LEU A 294 25.43 30.43 15.60
C LEU A 294 25.37 31.96 15.71
N ILE A 295 25.29 32.51 16.92
CA ILE A 295 25.37 33.96 17.17
C ILE A 295 26.69 34.51 16.61
N ILE A 296 27.81 33.85 16.91
CA ILE A 296 29.15 34.23 16.41
C ILE A 296 29.17 34.21 14.88
N LEU A 297 28.67 33.13 14.28
CA LEU A 297 28.60 32.98 12.82
C LEU A 297 27.79 34.13 12.18
N CYS A 298 26.57 34.37 12.66
CA CYS A 298 25.69 35.39 12.10
C CYS A 298 26.26 36.80 12.29
N LYS A 299 26.77 37.14 13.48
CA LYS A 299 27.37 38.46 13.75
C LYS A 299 28.62 38.72 12.93
N ALA A 300 29.51 37.74 12.78
CA ALA A 300 30.74 37.89 12.01
C ALA A 300 30.47 38.16 10.52
N ASN A 301 29.36 37.63 9.99
CA ASN A 301 28.89 37.84 8.61
C ASN A 301 27.93 39.04 8.46
N ASN A 302 27.85 39.91 9.47
CA ASN A 302 27.05 41.12 9.45
C ASN A 302 25.53 40.89 9.28
N VAL A 303 25.02 39.75 9.75
CA VAL A 303 23.58 39.48 9.84
C VAL A 303 22.99 40.38 10.93
N ARG A 304 21.93 41.11 10.62
CA ARG A 304 21.22 41.98 11.57
C ARG A 304 20.20 41.21 12.41
N ALA A 305 19.76 41.83 13.50
CA ALA A 305 18.84 41.22 14.47
C ALA A 305 17.54 40.71 13.84
N GLU A 306 16.97 41.44 12.87
CA GLU A 306 15.76 41.01 12.17
C GLU A 306 15.96 39.72 11.36
N ALA A 307 17.08 39.63 10.63
CA ALA A 307 17.42 38.44 9.85
C ALA A 307 17.78 37.26 10.77
N TYR A 308 18.47 37.53 11.88
CA TYR A 308 18.75 36.51 12.89
C TYR A 308 17.47 35.98 13.57
N LYS A 309 16.49 36.85 13.83
CA LYS A 309 15.18 36.44 14.36
C LYS A 309 14.48 35.47 13.40
N ASP A 310 14.50 35.74 12.10
CA ASP A 310 13.91 34.83 11.09
C ASP A 310 14.61 33.45 11.12
N ILE A 311 15.95 33.40 11.30
CA ILE A 311 16.69 32.13 11.50
C ILE A 311 16.21 31.41 12.77
N LEU A 312 16.08 32.13 13.89
CA LEU A 312 15.66 31.55 15.15
C LEU A 312 14.22 31.01 15.09
N MET A 313 13.31 31.69 14.40
CA MET A 313 11.95 31.19 14.19
C MET A 313 11.95 29.87 13.40
N MET A 314 12.76 29.78 12.34
CA MET A 314 12.94 28.52 11.60
C MET A 314 13.53 27.40 12.49
N ARG A 315 14.48 27.73 13.38
CA ARG A 315 15.05 26.77 14.35
C ARG A 315 14.02 26.30 15.37
N ALA A 316 13.20 27.21 15.90
CA ALA A 316 12.21 26.89 16.91
C ALA A 316 11.18 25.86 16.42
N GLN A 317 10.77 25.94 15.15
CA GLN A 317 9.88 24.95 14.54
C GLN A 317 10.50 23.54 14.47
N ARG A 318 11.83 23.43 14.29
CA ARG A 318 12.51 22.13 14.14
C ARG A 318 13.05 21.56 15.46
N LEU A 319 13.42 22.42 16.41
CA LEU A 319 14.00 22.04 17.71
C LEU A 319 12.99 22.14 18.87
N ASN A 320 11.74 22.51 18.59
CA ASN A 320 10.69 22.73 19.58
C ASN A 320 11.08 23.71 20.70
N ILE A 321 11.74 24.81 20.33
CA ILE A 321 12.24 25.83 21.27
C ILE A 321 11.07 26.70 21.74
N GLY A 322 10.93 26.86 23.06
CA GLY A 322 9.88 27.70 23.67
C GLY A 322 10.12 29.20 23.51
N GLY A 323 9.05 30.00 23.64
CA GLY A 323 9.10 31.45 23.43
C GLY A 323 10.02 32.22 24.38
N MET A 324 10.22 31.75 25.63
CA MET A 324 11.16 32.37 26.58
C MET A 324 12.61 32.17 26.12
N GLU A 325 12.99 30.95 25.76
CA GLU A 325 14.33 30.61 25.28
C GLU A 325 14.67 31.32 23.96
N LEU A 326 13.66 31.52 23.09
CA LEU A 326 13.78 32.32 21.88
C LEU A 326 14.14 33.78 22.20
N ASN A 327 13.43 34.40 23.15
CA ASN A 327 13.69 35.78 23.57
C ASN A 327 15.08 35.93 24.19
N GLU A 328 15.51 34.97 25.01
CA GLU A 328 16.87 34.98 25.56
C GLU A 328 17.94 34.89 24.46
N ALA A 329 17.73 34.03 23.45
CA ALA A 329 18.65 33.92 22.32
C ALA A 329 18.77 35.23 21.52
N ILE A 330 17.66 35.98 21.36
CA ILE A 330 17.65 37.31 20.74
C ILE A 330 18.46 38.31 21.59
N GLN A 331 18.29 38.30 22.91
CA GLN A 331 19.05 39.17 23.82
C GLN A 331 20.55 38.86 23.79
N ARG A 332 20.93 37.58 23.84
CA ARG A 332 22.34 37.12 23.72
C ARG A 332 22.96 37.59 22.40
N PHE A 333 22.20 37.55 21.32
CA PHE A 333 22.64 38.08 20.02
C PHE A 333 22.86 39.59 20.07
N GLY A 334 21.98 40.35 20.73
CA GLY A 334 22.12 41.80 20.91
C GLY A 334 23.42 42.20 21.62
N LEU A 335 23.82 41.44 22.65
CA LEU A 335 25.01 41.70 23.46
C LEU A 335 26.35 41.42 22.76
N MET A 336 26.35 40.62 21.68
CA MET A 336 27.57 40.27 20.95
C MET A 336 28.00 41.40 19.99
N SER A 337 29.24 41.88 20.14
CA SER A 337 29.84 42.83 19.21
C SER A 337 30.33 42.16 17.92
N VAL A 338 30.30 42.89 16.81
CA VAL A 338 30.74 42.38 15.50
C VAL A 338 32.24 42.03 15.52
N GLU A 339 33.07 42.86 16.16
CA GLU A 339 34.52 42.65 16.28
C GLU A 339 34.88 41.46 17.17
N GLY A 340 34.12 41.24 18.24
CA GLY A 340 34.26 40.04 19.08
C GLY A 340 33.90 38.77 18.31
N ALA A 341 32.78 38.80 17.58
CA ALA A 341 32.35 37.68 16.76
C ALA A 341 33.35 37.33 15.64
N LYS A 342 33.93 38.33 14.96
CA LYS A 342 34.96 38.09 13.92
C LYS A 342 36.19 37.37 14.49
N ARG A 343 36.69 37.81 15.65
CA ARG A 343 37.82 37.16 16.34
C ARG A 343 37.48 35.72 16.75
N SER A 344 36.29 35.49 17.31
CA SER A 344 35.84 34.15 17.69
C SER A 344 35.62 33.23 16.48
N LEU A 345 35.15 33.77 15.35
CA LEU A 345 34.99 33.00 14.11
C LEU A 345 36.34 32.54 13.55
N GLU A 346 37.39 33.35 13.67
CA GLU A 346 38.73 32.99 13.22
C GLU A 346 39.30 31.80 14.01
N VAL A 347 39.06 31.77 15.32
CA VAL A 347 39.39 30.60 16.17
C VAL A 347 38.59 29.36 15.76
N LEU A 348 37.30 29.51 15.43
CA LEU A 348 36.45 28.43 14.93
C LEU A 348 36.93 27.89 13.57
N ARG A 349 37.42 28.76 12.67
CA ARG A 349 38.02 28.35 11.40
C ARG A 349 39.27 27.51 11.64
N GLN A 350 40.19 27.98 12.48
CA GLN A 350 41.44 27.28 12.78
C GLN A 350 41.20 25.90 13.41
N THR A 351 40.24 25.80 14.34
CA THR A 351 39.85 24.51 14.94
C THR A 351 39.15 23.58 13.94
N SER A 352 38.30 24.11 13.06
CA SER A 352 37.66 23.31 12.00
C SER A 352 38.65 22.79 10.95
N GLN A 353 39.67 23.59 10.59
CA GLN A 353 40.73 23.19 9.67
C GLN A 353 41.69 22.17 10.29
N ALA A 354 42.03 22.33 11.58
CA ALA A 354 42.81 21.34 12.33
C ALA A 354 42.08 20.00 12.49
N ALA A 355 40.74 20.02 12.64
CA ALA A 355 39.90 18.83 12.67
C ALA A 355 39.79 18.15 11.29
N ALA A 356 39.78 18.92 10.20
CA ALA A 356 39.76 18.40 8.83
C ALA A 356 41.13 17.87 8.36
N ALA A 357 42.24 18.35 8.94
CA ALA A 357 43.61 17.96 8.58
C ALA A 357 44.13 16.69 9.28
N LYS A 358 43.38 16.12 10.25
CA LYS A 358 43.69 14.78 10.77
C LYS A 358 43.10 13.72 9.83
N PRO A 359 43.91 12.85 9.20
CA PRO A 359 43.37 11.74 8.43
C PRO A 359 42.61 10.79 9.37
N ALA A 360 41.46 10.31 8.90
CA ALA A 360 40.77 9.18 9.50
C ALA A 360 41.69 7.94 9.40
N GLY A 361 42.48 7.70 10.45
CA GLY A 361 43.50 6.66 10.46
C GLY A 361 44.01 6.42 11.87
N THR A 362 43.20 5.75 12.69
CA THR A 362 43.57 4.57 13.47
C THR A 362 42.33 4.19 14.29
N ALA A 363 41.59 3.20 13.81
CA ALA A 363 40.76 2.38 14.69
C ALA A 363 41.72 1.72 15.67
N GLY A 364 41.75 2.21 16.91
CA GLY A 364 42.41 1.53 18.00
C GLY A 364 41.66 0.24 18.29
N GLU A 365 42.31 -0.90 18.06
CA GLU A 365 41.89 -2.21 18.52
C GLU A 365 41.51 -2.15 20.01
N PRO A 366 40.42 -2.81 20.44
CA PRO A 366 40.13 -2.96 21.86
C PRO A 366 41.14 -3.95 22.44
N SER A 367 42.07 -3.45 23.25
CA SER A 367 42.96 -4.27 24.04
C SER A 367 42.15 -5.06 25.07
N SER A 368 42.16 -6.37 24.89
CA SER A 368 41.67 -7.35 25.87
C SER A 368 42.49 -7.25 27.15
N GLN A 369 41.94 -6.64 28.19
CA GLN A 369 42.42 -6.80 29.56
C GLN A 369 41.49 -7.74 30.32
N SER A 370 41.97 -8.98 30.49
CA SER A 370 41.42 -10.00 31.37
C SER A 370 41.31 -9.50 32.81
N PRO A 371 40.26 -9.85 33.57
CA PRO A 371 40.11 -9.41 34.95
C PRO A 371 41.10 -10.15 35.86
N LYS A 372 41.96 -9.39 36.53
CA LYS A 372 42.79 -9.87 37.65
C LYS A 372 41.87 -10.28 38.80
N LYS A 373 41.87 -11.59 39.13
CA LYS A 373 41.46 -12.10 40.43
C LYS A 373 42.43 -11.57 41.49
N ALA A 374 41.90 -10.96 42.55
CA ALA A 374 42.59 -10.81 43.81
C ALA A 374 41.67 -11.30 44.95
N PRO A 375 42.20 -12.03 45.95
CA PRO A 375 41.43 -12.70 46.99
C PRO A 375 41.33 -11.83 48.26
N PHE A 376 40.18 -11.80 48.92
CA PHE A 376 40.04 -11.43 50.33
C PHE A 376 38.80 -12.17 50.85
N ALA A 377 38.95 -13.27 51.61
CA ALA A 377 39.31 -13.36 53.02
C ALA A 377 38.17 -12.96 53.97
N ALA A 378 37.94 -13.89 54.90
CA ALA A 378 36.81 -14.06 55.80
C ALA A 378 36.84 -13.15 57.05
N HIS A 379 35.75 -13.30 57.82
CA HIS A 379 35.43 -12.72 59.14
C HIS A 379 34.80 -11.32 59.05
N ARG A 380 33.64 -11.04 59.65
CA ARG A 380 32.94 -11.67 60.78
C ARG A 380 31.46 -11.27 60.75
#